data_AF-A0A2I1C493-F1
#
_entry.id   AF-A0A2I1C493-F1
#
_cell.length_a   1.000
_cell.length_b   1.000
_cell.length_c   1.000
_cell.angle_alpha   90.00
_cell.angle_beta   90.00
_cell.angle_gamma   90.00
#
_symmetry.space_group_name_H-M   'P 1'
#
loop_
_entity.id
_entity.type
_entity.pdbx_description
1 polymer ?
#
loop_
_entity_poly.entity_id
_entity_poly.type
_entity_poly.pdbx_seq_one_letter_code
_entity_poly.pdbx_strand_id
1 'polypeptide(L)'
;MSAKLAIKVCFVTVGATASFEELVRAALDPSFVTALEKNGYSHLLVQYGKNAAIYDNFLKQYPPERRPWRRIDIGGFSFHEHGLGGEFALAQADISKGRSGGLVISHAGSGTILEDNHQEELARQLQKQGYVVASHYQNLCQALHQAEQLRARMLRWPPVRGPGQKNQPTLEQVMSDEMGFVD
;
A
#
# COMPACT_ATOMS: atom_id res chain seq x y z
N MET A 1 29.86 6.16 -9.30
CA MET A 1 28.79 6.85 -8.56
C MET A 1 27.74 5.80 -8.22
N SER A 2 27.57 5.47 -6.94
CA SER A 2 26.56 4.48 -6.54
C SER A 2 25.19 5.09 -6.76
N ALA A 3 24.39 4.55 -7.67
CA ALA A 3 23.01 4.99 -7.84
C ALA A 3 22.28 4.81 -6.50
N LYS A 4 21.82 5.91 -5.91
CA LYS A 4 20.99 5.87 -4.71
C LYS A 4 19.74 5.08 -5.08
N LEU A 5 19.57 3.89 -4.50
CA LEU A 5 18.38 3.06 -4.77
C LEU A 5 17.15 3.88 -4.44
N ALA A 6 16.21 3.94 -5.39
CA ALA A 6 14.96 4.67 -5.21
C ALA A 6 14.18 4.05 -4.05
N ILE A 7 13.65 4.90 -3.18
CA ILE A 7 12.81 4.51 -2.06
C ILE A 7 11.47 4.06 -2.61
N LYS A 8 11.12 2.81 -2.31
CA LYS A 8 9.84 2.20 -2.63
C LYS A 8 9.29 1.54 -1.37
N VAL A 9 8.16 2.05 -0.89
CA VAL A 9 7.56 1.69 0.40
C VAL A 9 6.28 0.89 0.15
N CYS A 10 6.15 -0.25 0.82
CA CYS A 10 4.87 -0.93 1.00
C CYS A 10 4.36 -0.58 2.39
N PHE A 11 3.28 0.19 2.45
CA PHE A 11 2.62 0.54 3.70
C PHE A 11 1.39 -0.35 3.89
N VAL A 12 1.31 -1.04 5.02
CA VAL A 12 0.18 -1.91 5.38
C VAL A 12 -0.53 -1.31 6.60
N THR A 13 -1.83 -1.10 6.48
CA THR A 13 -2.67 -0.59 7.58
C THR A 13 -3.93 -1.43 7.78
N VAL A 14 -4.25 -1.72 9.03
CA VAL A 14 -5.52 -2.35 9.44
C VAL A 14 -6.62 -1.32 9.76
N GLY A 15 -6.29 -0.02 9.69
CA GLY A 15 -7.16 1.08 10.12
C GLY A 15 -7.04 1.41 11.61
N ALA A 16 -7.85 2.37 12.07
CA ALA A 16 -7.84 2.86 13.45
C ALA A 16 -8.69 1.99 14.41
N THR A 17 -9.78 1.41 13.89
CA THR A 17 -10.89 0.90 14.72
C THR A 17 -10.95 -0.62 14.83
N ALA A 18 -10.41 -1.36 13.86
CA ALA A 18 -10.46 -2.82 13.83
C ALA A 18 -9.06 -3.44 13.92
N SER A 19 -8.88 -4.41 14.82
CA SER A 19 -7.71 -5.28 14.81
C SER A 19 -7.91 -6.35 13.74
N PHE A 20 -7.00 -6.45 12.77
CA PHE A 20 -7.00 -7.53 11.79
C PHE A 20 -5.67 -8.28 11.83
N GLU A 21 -5.60 -9.31 12.69
CA GLU A 21 -4.38 -10.09 12.90
C GLU A 21 -3.93 -10.80 11.63
N GLU A 22 -4.87 -11.33 10.84
CA GLU A 22 -4.59 -12.10 9.64
C GLU A 22 -3.88 -11.25 8.59
N LEU A 23 -4.26 -9.97 8.42
CA LEU A 23 -3.56 -9.06 7.52
C LEU A 23 -2.14 -8.76 8.02
N VAL A 24 -1.94 -8.54 9.33
CA VAL A 24 -0.61 -8.32 9.90
C VAL A 24 0.27 -9.56 9.69
N ARG A 25 -0.27 -10.77 9.92
CA ARG A 25 0.45 -12.03 9.69
C ARG A 25 0.79 -12.22 8.22
N ALA A 26 -0.16 -11.97 7.32
CA ALA A 26 0.06 -12.10 5.88
C ALA A 26 1.10 -11.09 5.37
N ALA A 27 1.08 -9.85 5.87
CA ALA A 27 2.05 -8.83 5.52
C ALA A 27 3.46 -9.12 6.04
N LEU A 28 3.57 -9.83 7.17
CA LEU A 28 4.83 -10.29 7.73
C LEU A 28 5.21 -11.69 7.26
N ASP A 29 4.44 -12.31 6.37
CA ASP A 29 4.76 -13.65 5.89
C ASP A 29 6.08 -13.62 5.08
N PRO A 30 7.02 -14.54 5.34
CA PRO A 30 8.29 -14.55 4.62
C PRO A 30 8.17 -14.61 3.09
N SER A 31 7.15 -15.27 2.56
CA SER A 31 6.92 -15.33 1.11
C SER A 31 6.56 -13.95 0.55
N PHE A 32 5.77 -13.18 1.28
CA PHE A 32 5.36 -11.83 0.88
C PHE A 32 6.51 -10.83 0.99
N VAL A 33 7.28 -10.86 2.08
CA VAL A 33 8.47 -9.99 2.22
C VAL A 33 9.51 -10.30 1.12
N THR A 34 9.67 -11.58 0.76
CA THR A 34 10.50 -11.99 -0.38
C THR A 34 9.97 -11.41 -1.69
N ALA A 35 8.66 -11.44 -1.91
CA ALA A 35 8.04 -10.89 -3.12
C ALA A 35 8.23 -9.36 -3.19
N LEU A 36 8.11 -8.65 -2.07
CA LEU A 36 8.39 -7.21 -1.99
C LEU A 36 9.83 -6.90 -2.39
N GLU A 37 10.82 -7.57 -1.79
CA GLU A 37 12.23 -7.33 -2.11
C GLU A 37 12.53 -7.62 -3.59
N LYS A 38 11.97 -8.71 -4.15
CA LYS A 38 12.09 -9.05 -5.58
C LYS A 38 11.49 -8.00 -6.52
N ASN A 39 10.44 -7.29 -6.08
CA ASN A 39 9.81 -6.20 -6.81
C ASN A 39 10.42 -4.82 -6.50
N GLY A 40 11.60 -4.80 -5.88
CA GLY A 40 12.39 -3.60 -5.61
C GLY A 40 11.86 -2.73 -4.48
N TYR A 41 11.00 -3.28 -3.61
CA TYR A 41 10.60 -2.57 -2.40
C TYR A 41 11.77 -2.50 -1.43
N SER A 42 12.05 -1.28 -0.99
CA SER A 42 13.10 -0.96 -0.03
C SER A 42 12.59 -0.94 1.41
N HIS A 43 11.29 -0.75 1.61
CA HIS A 43 10.68 -0.64 2.93
C HIS A 43 9.33 -1.36 2.97
N LEU A 44 9.10 -2.10 4.04
CA LEU A 44 7.79 -2.57 4.48
C LEU A 44 7.46 -1.88 5.80
N LEU A 45 6.37 -1.14 5.86
CA LEU A 45 5.90 -0.45 7.05
C LEU A 45 4.53 -1.02 7.45
N VAL A 46 4.42 -1.62 8.64
CA VAL A 46 3.19 -2.27 9.09
C VAL A 46 2.61 -1.54 10.29
N GLN A 47 1.41 -0.97 10.13
CA GLN A 47 0.60 -0.55 11.26
C GLN A 47 -0.05 -1.78 11.89
N TYR A 48 0.55 -2.32 12.95
CA TYR A 48 0.07 -3.52 13.63
C TYR A 48 -1.01 -3.22 14.69
N GLY A 49 -1.24 -1.95 15.06
CA GLY A 49 -2.24 -1.58 16.05
C GLY A 49 -2.00 -2.26 17.41
N LYS A 50 -2.97 -3.08 17.86
CA LYS A 50 -2.87 -3.86 19.10
C LYS A 50 -2.03 -5.14 18.95
N ASN A 51 -1.62 -5.50 17.74
CA ASN A 51 -0.96 -6.77 17.42
C ASN A 51 0.58 -6.70 17.50
N ALA A 52 1.12 -5.90 18.43
CA ALA A 52 2.57 -5.71 18.60
C ALA A 52 3.31 -7.05 18.80
N ALA A 53 2.69 -8.00 19.52
CA ALA A 53 3.27 -9.31 19.74
C ALA A 53 3.56 -10.09 18.44
N ILE A 54 2.72 -9.94 17.40
CA ILE A 54 2.94 -10.60 16.10
C ILE A 54 4.18 -10.01 15.43
N TYR A 55 4.30 -8.69 15.44
CA TYR A 55 5.44 -7.96 14.89
C TYR A 55 6.74 -8.27 15.65
N ASP A 56 6.71 -8.22 16.99
CA ASP A 56 7.88 -8.49 17.83
C ASP A 56 8.37 -9.93 17.68
N ASN A 57 7.45 -10.90 17.62
CA ASN A 57 7.80 -12.30 17.41
C ASN A 57 8.43 -12.53 16.03
N PHE A 58 7.91 -11.85 15.00
CA PHE A 58 8.51 -11.87 13.67
C PHE A 58 9.95 -11.33 13.68
N LEU A 59 10.21 -10.18 14.33
CA LEU A 59 11.56 -9.62 14.43
C LEU A 59 12.53 -10.53 15.22
N LYS A 60 12.03 -11.19 16.28
CA LYS A 60 12.83 -12.17 17.05
C LYS A 60 13.17 -13.40 16.21
N GLN A 61 12.24 -13.86 15.39
CA GLN A 61 12.44 -14.99 14.50
C GLN A 61 13.38 -14.65 13.34
N TYR A 62 13.30 -13.43 12.81
CA TYR A 62 14.05 -12.94 11.65
C TYR A 62 14.86 -11.68 11.98
N PRO A 63 15.87 -11.77 12.86
CA PRO A 63 16.70 -10.61 13.17
C PRO A 63 17.49 -10.16 11.93
N PRO A 64 17.91 -8.88 11.85
CA PRO A 64 18.60 -8.31 10.69
C PRO A 64 19.78 -9.15 10.17
N GLU A 65 20.53 -9.77 11.08
CA GLU A 65 21.70 -10.60 10.77
C GLU A 65 21.33 -11.91 10.04
N ARG A 66 20.17 -12.49 10.38
CA ARG A 66 19.76 -13.85 9.99
C ARG A 66 18.64 -13.90 8.95
N ARG A 67 17.90 -12.81 8.75
CA ARG A 67 16.80 -12.75 7.78
C ARG A 67 17.31 -12.96 6.34
N PRO A 68 16.53 -13.55 5.42
CA PRO A 68 16.97 -13.76 4.04
C PRO A 68 16.97 -12.47 3.19
N TRP A 69 16.23 -11.44 3.61
CA TRP A 69 16.10 -10.17 2.89
C TRP A 69 17.09 -9.12 3.41
N ARG A 70 17.93 -8.62 2.52
CA ARG A 70 19.03 -7.68 2.83
C ARG A 70 18.78 -6.28 2.29
N ARG A 71 17.82 -6.11 1.38
CA ARG A 71 17.54 -4.86 0.67
C ARG A 71 16.22 -4.22 1.08
N ILE A 72 15.48 -4.83 2.00
CA ILE A 72 14.22 -4.32 2.53
C ILE A 72 14.32 -4.09 4.04
N ASP A 73 13.95 -2.89 4.46
CA ASP A 73 13.80 -2.53 5.87
C ASP A 73 12.36 -2.74 6.31
N ILE A 74 12.18 -3.33 7.49
CA ILE A 74 10.87 -3.74 8.00
C ILE A 74 10.61 -2.94 9.27
N GLY A 75 9.73 -1.94 9.16
CA GLY A 75 9.27 -1.12 10.27
C GLY A 75 7.84 -1.47 10.68
N GLY A 76 7.48 -1.10 11.90
CA GLY A 76 6.11 -1.24 12.36
C GLY A 76 5.79 -0.24 13.46
N PHE A 77 4.52 0.08 13.59
CA PHE A 77 4.01 0.96 14.65
C PHE A 77 2.58 0.57 15.02
N SER A 78 2.11 1.05 16.17
CA SER A 78 0.76 0.79 16.68
C SER A 78 -0.28 1.71 16.03
N PHE A 79 -0.60 2.83 16.67
CA PHE A 79 -1.58 3.82 16.22
C PHE A 79 -0.99 5.22 16.36
N HIS A 80 -1.30 6.10 15.42
CA HIS A 80 -0.95 7.52 15.48
C HIS A 80 -2.20 8.36 15.67
N GLU A 81 -2.23 9.16 16.75
CA GLU A 81 -3.33 10.08 17.05
C GLU A 81 -3.54 11.15 15.97
N HIS A 82 -2.50 11.47 15.20
CA HIS A 82 -2.51 12.51 14.17
C HIS A 82 -2.87 11.98 12.77
N GLY A 83 -3.40 10.76 12.69
CA GLY A 83 -3.72 10.09 11.42
C GLY A 83 -2.48 9.48 10.74
N LEU A 84 -2.67 9.02 9.50
CA LEU A 84 -1.67 8.25 8.73
C LEU A 84 -1.11 9.01 7.52
N GLY A 85 -1.32 10.33 7.47
CA GLY A 85 -0.98 11.16 6.29
C GLY A 85 0.50 11.08 5.91
N GLY A 86 1.39 11.02 6.91
CA GLY A 86 2.82 10.83 6.70
C GLY A 86 3.14 9.49 6.03
N GLU A 87 2.51 8.42 6.49
CA GLU A 87 2.71 7.05 6.00
C GLU A 87 2.15 6.86 4.60
N PHE A 88 0.98 7.43 4.30
CA PHE A 88 0.44 7.49 2.94
C PHE A 88 1.41 8.25 2.01
N ALA A 89 1.94 9.39 2.46
CA ALA A 89 2.90 10.14 1.67
C ALA A 89 4.16 9.32 1.38
N LEU A 90 4.64 8.47 2.29
CA LEU A 90 5.80 7.58 2.06
C LEU A 90 5.62 6.64 0.87
N ALA A 91 4.39 6.22 0.59
CA ALA A 91 4.06 5.39 -0.57
C ALA A 91 3.83 6.20 -1.86
N GLN A 92 3.72 7.52 -1.80
CA GLN A 92 3.58 8.36 -2.99
C GLN A 92 4.93 8.58 -3.69
N ALA A 93 4.89 8.74 -5.02
CA ALA A 93 6.06 9.09 -5.80
C ALA A 93 6.48 10.54 -5.51
N ASP A 94 7.76 10.74 -5.25
CA ASP A 94 8.34 12.06 -5.01
C ASP A 94 9.83 11.98 -5.35
N ILE A 95 10.14 12.41 -6.56
CA ILE A 95 11.49 12.35 -7.14
C ILE A 95 12.46 13.18 -6.31
N SER A 96 12.02 14.30 -5.75
CA SER A 96 12.87 15.20 -4.93
C SER A 96 13.36 14.50 -3.65
N LYS A 97 12.56 13.57 -3.12
CA LYS A 97 12.89 12.74 -1.95
C LYS A 97 13.41 11.35 -2.35
N GLY A 98 13.59 11.08 -3.65
CA GLY A 98 14.04 9.80 -4.18
C GLY A 98 13.01 8.67 -4.06
N ARG A 99 11.72 8.99 -3.90
CA ARG A 99 10.62 8.00 -3.80
C ARG A 99 10.06 7.69 -5.18
N SER A 100 10.06 6.43 -5.60
CA SER A 100 9.58 6.00 -6.92
C SER A 100 8.08 5.70 -6.99
N GLY A 101 7.35 5.92 -5.89
CA GLY A 101 5.98 5.44 -5.73
C GLY A 101 5.95 3.96 -5.32
N GLY A 102 5.17 3.67 -4.31
CA GLY A 102 5.05 2.39 -3.62
C GLY A 102 3.64 1.84 -3.65
N LEU A 103 3.28 1.10 -2.61
CA LEU A 103 1.99 0.43 -2.48
C LEU A 103 1.41 0.69 -1.09
N VAL A 104 0.12 0.93 -1.03
CA VAL A 104 -0.64 0.91 0.22
C VAL A 104 -1.59 -0.28 0.21
N ILE A 105 -1.56 -1.08 1.28
CA ILE A 105 -2.45 -2.20 1.51
C ILE A 105 -3.27 -1.86 2.73
N SER A 106 -4.57 -1.66 2.54
CA SER A 106 -5.50 -1.42 3.62
C SER A 106 -6.52 -2.53 3.71
N HIS A 107 -6.89 -2.92 4.92
CA HIS A 107 -8.16 -3.58 5.13
C HIS A 107 -9.30 -2.61 4.80
N ALA A 108 -10.38 -3.11 4.20
CA ALA A 108 -11.62 -2.35 4.05
C ALA A 108 -12.22 -2.14 5.46
N GLY A 109 -11.83 -1.04 6.12
CA GLY A 109 -12.24 -0.73 7.48
C GLY A 109 -13.68 -0.18 7.53
N SER A 110 -14.46 -0.65 8.51
CA SER A 110 -15.85 -0.30 8.85
C SER A 110 -16.05 1.16 9.33
N GLY A 111 -15.40 2.13 8.66
CA GLY A 111 -15.37 3.55 9.06
C GLY A 111 -16.57 4.38 8.62
N THR A 112 -17.49 3.83 7.83
CA THR A 112 -18.71 4.50 7.42
C THR A 112 -19.87 3.51 7.47
N ILE A 113 -21.08 4.02 7.65
CA ILE A 113 -22.37 3.33 7.78
C ILE A 113 -22.75 2.55 6.49
N LEU A 114 -21.78 2.22 5.65
CA LEU A 114 -21.90 1.46 4.42
C LEU A 114 -21.49 0.03 4.71
N GLU A 115 -22.48 -0.86 4.72
CA GLU A 115 -22.35 -2.31 4.87
C GLU A 115 -21.17 -2.86 4.04
N ASP A 116 -20.48 -3.89 4.54
CA ASP A 116 -19.31 -4.54 3.91
C ASP A 116 -19.45 -4.76 2.38
N ASN A 117 -20.67 -5.01 1.91
CA ASN A 117 -21.03 -5.18 0.50
C ASN A 117 -20.76 -3.93 -0.37
N HIS A 118 -20.97 -2.72 0.18
CA HIS A 118 -20.76 -1.47 -0.56
C HIS A 118 -19.28 -1.12 -0.66
N GLN A 119 -18.47 -1.49 0.32
CA GLN A 119 -17.01 -1.33 0.25
C GLN A 119 -16.40 -2.26 -0.78
N GLU A 120 -16.88 -3.51 -0.84
CA GLU A 120 -16.47 -4.44 -1.88
C GLU A 120 -16.88 -3.92 -3.28
N GLU A 121 -18.08 -3.37 -3.43
CA GLU A 121 -18.53 -2.79 -4.69
C GLU A 121 -17.70 -1.56 -5.08
N LEU A 122 -17.40 -0.64 -4.15
CA LEU A 122 -16.53 0.51 -4.41
C LEU A 122 -15.11 0.05 -4.81
N ALA A 123 -14.53 -0.90 -4.09
CA ALA A 123 -13.23 -1.48 -4.42
C ALA A 123 -13.25 -2.15 -5.80
N ARG A 124 -14.34 -2.86 -6.16
CA ARG A 124 -14.54 -3.43 -7.49
C ARG A 124 -14.67 -2.37 -8.58
N GLN A 125 -15.38 -1.26 -8.31
CA GLN A 125 -15.50 -0.15 -9.26
C GLN A 125 -14.16 0.57 -9.46
N LEU A 126 -13.44 0.88 -8.39
CA LEU A 126 -12.10 1.45 -8.46
C LEU A 126 -11.11 0.49 -9.14
N GLN A 127 -11.25 -0.83 -8.95
CA GLN A 127 -10.44 -1.84 -9.66
C GLN A 127 -10.78 -1.88 -11.15
N LYS A 128 -12.07 -1.86 -11.52
CA LYS A 128 -12.51 -1.77 -12.93
C LYS A 128 -11.96 -0.52 -13.61
N GLN A 129 -11.90 0.60 -12.88
CA GLN A 129 -11.35 1.86 -13.36
C GLN A 129 -9.81 1.89 -13.33
N GLY A 130 -9.16 0.86 -12.78
CA GLY A 130 -7.71 0.72 -12.77
C GLY A 130 -6.99 1.57 -11.72
N TYR A 131 -7.67 1.87 -10.60
CA TYR A 131 -7.12 2.68 -9.51
C TYR A 131 -6.64 1.84 -8.30
N VAL A 132 -7.27 0.70 -8.05
CA VAL A 132 -6.93 -0.18 -6.90
C VAL A 132 -6.85 -1.65 -7.30
N VAL A 133 -6.23 -2.46 -6.45
CA VAL A 133 -6.30 -3.93 -6.52
C VAL A 133 -7.00 -4.42 -5.26
N ALA A 134 -8.19 -4.98 -5.43
CA ALA A 134 -8.93 -5.68 -4.39
C ALA A 134 -8.49 -7.15 -4.36
N SER A 135 -8.10 -7.64 -3.19
CA SER A 135 -7.69 -9.04 -3.02
C SER A 135 -8.01 -9.54 -1.61
N HIS A 136 -8.10 -10.86 -1.46
CA HIS A 136 -8.12 -11.49 -0.14
C HIS A 136 -6.70 -11.49 0.47
N TYR A 137 -6.58 -11.32 1.79
CA TYR A 137 -5.28 -11.26 2.48
C TYR A 137 -4.42 -12.52 2.29
N GLN A 138 -5.02 -13.67 1.99
CA GLN A 138 -4.27 -14.90 1.67
C GLN A 138 -3.51 -14.81 0.33
N ASN A 139 -3.89 -13.88 -0.54
CA ASN A 139 -3.36 -13.73 -1.90
C ASN A 139 -2.49 -12.47 -2.07
N LEU A 140 -1.87 -11.97 -0.98
CA LEU A 140 -1.07 -10.73 -1.03
C LEU A 140 0.04 -10.76 -2.08
N CYS A 141 0.70 -11.89 -2.31
CA CYS A 141 1.72 -12.02 -3.36
C CYS A 141 1.13 -11.81 -4.77
N GLN A 142 -0.07 -12.34 -5.04
CA GLN A 142 -0.77 -12.13 -6.31
C GLN A 142 -1.24 -10.68 -6.44
N ALA A 143 -1.76 -10.11 -5.35
CA ALA A 143 -2.18 -8.72 -5.29
C ALA A 143 -1.03 -7.75 -5.57
N LEU A 144 0.15 -8.02 -4.99
CA LEU A 144 1.37 -7.27 -5.27
C LEU A 144 1.75 -7.34 -6.76
N HIS A 145 1.67 -8.52 -7.36
CA HIS A 145 1.96 -8.66 -8.79
C HIS A 145 0.98 -7.84 -9.65
N GLN A 146 -0.32 -7.90 -9.34
CA GLN A 146 -1.35 -7.10 -10.01
C GLN A 146 -1.13 -5.60 -9.79
N ALA A 147 -0.75 -5.19 -8.58
CA ALA A 147 -0.47 -3.80 -8.24
C ALA A 147 0.74 -3.25 -9.01
N GLU A 148 1.80 -4.05 -9.19
CA GLU A 148 2.93 -3.65 -10.02
C GLU A 148 2.56 -3.54 -11.51
N GLN A 149 1.73 -4.44 -12.02
CA GLN A 149 1.21 -4.32 -13.38
C GLN A 149 0.37 -3.06 -13.55
N LEU A 150 -0.49 -2.75 -12.57
CA LEU A 150 -1.31 -1.55 -12.53
C LEU A 150 -0.42 -0.30 -12.50
N ARG A 151 0.57 -0.26 -11.61
CA ARG A 151 1.54 0.83 -11.50
C ARG A 151 2.30 1.04 -12.82
N ALA A 152 2.75 -0.04 -13.47
CA ALA A 152 3.42 0.04 -14.77
C ALA A 152 2.49 0.55 -15.88
N ARG A 153 1.18 0.32 -15.80
CA ARG A 153 0.19 0.91 -16.71
C ARG A 153 -0.03 2.40 -16.39
N MET A 154 -0.17 2.76 -15.12
CA MET A 154 -0.35 4.15 -14.68
C MET A 154 0.88 5.02 -14.97
N LEU A 155 2.10 4.49 -14.85
CA LEU A 155 3.33 5.21 -15.22
C LEU A 155 3.50 5.41 -16.73
N ARG A 156 2.78 4.63 -17.55
CA ARG A 156 2.71 4.83 -19.01
C ARG A 156 1.59 5.79 -19.42
N TRP A 157 0.85 6.33 -18.45
CA TRP A 157 -0.13 7.41 -18.62
C TRP A 157 0.59 8.77 -18.62
N PRO A 158 0.24 9.72 -19.51
CA PRO A 158 -1.10 10.25 -19.76
C PRO A 158 -1.74 9.62 -21.01
N PRO A 159 -3.03 9.87 -21.36
CA PRO A 159 -3.40 9.68 -22.75
C PRO A 159 -2.49 10.63 -23.53
N VAL A 160 -1.96 10.15 -24.66
CA VAL A 160 -1.40 11.02 -25.68
C VAL A 160 -2.45 12.11 -25.91
N ARG A 161 -2.13 13.36 -25.56
CA ARG A 161 -3.03 14.50 -25.73
C ARG A 161 -3.21 14.72 -27.23
N GLY A 162 -4.19 14.04 -27.82
CA GLY A 162 -4.74 14.43 -29.10
C GLY A 162 -5.51 15.74 -28.91
N PRO A 163 -5.37 16.74 -29.80
CA PRO A 163 -6.17 17.95 -29.74
C PRO A 163 -7.64 17.56 -29.96
N GLY A 164 -8.46 17.49 -28.90
CA GLY A 164 -9.90 17.31 -29.04
C GLY A 164 -10.67 16.58 -27.93
N GLN A 165 -10.05 15.94 -26.94
CA GLN A 165 -10.82 15.25 -25.89
C GLN A 165 -11.03 16.11 -24.64
N LYS A 166 -12.31 16.44 -24.37
CA LYS A 166 -12.78 17.15 -23.17
C LYS A 166 -12.85 16.21 -21.96
N ASN A 167 -12.32 16.72 -20.83
CA ASN A 167 -12.59 16.38 -19.43
C ASN A 167 -12.79 14.89 -19.06
N GLN A 168 -11.69 14.19 -18.77
CA GLN A 168 -11.74 13.11 -17.77
C GLN A 168 -11.13 13.63 -16.45
N PRO A 169 -11.81 13.42 -15.31
CA PRO A 169 -11.31 13.85 -14.01
C PRO A 169 -10.01 13.13 -13.67
N THR A 170 -9.09 13.86 -13.07
CA THR A 170 -7.84 13.31 -12.55
C THR A 170 -8.12 12.35 -11.39
N LEU A 171 -7.18 11.44 -11.08
CA LEU A 171 -7.29 10.57 -9.90
C LEU A 171 -7.54 11.39 -8.62
N GLU A 172 -6.90 12.55 -8.52
CA GLU A 172 -7.09 13.50 -7.41
C GLU A 172 -8.53 14.01 -7.32
N GLN A 173 -9.15 14.35 -8.45
CA GLN A 173 -10.57 14.74 -8.50
C GLN A 173 -11.51 13.59 -8.15
N VAL A 174 -11.25 12.38 -8.65
CA VAL A 174 -12.07 11.20 -8.32
C VAL A 174 -11.96 10.86 -6.84
N MET A 175 -10.76 10.96 -6.24
CA MET A 175 -10.57 10.72 -4.81
C MET A 175 -11.19 11.82 -3.96
N SER A 176 -11.12 13.08 -4.38
CA SER A 176 -11.77 14.21 -3.70
C SER A 176 -13.29 14.07 -3.70
N ASP A 177 -13.89 13.75 -4.85
CA ASP A 177 -15.34 13.66 -5.01
C ASP A 177 -15.95 12.47 -4.26
N GLU A 178 -15.23 11.34 -4.16
CA GLU A 178 -15.74 10.09 -3.56
C GLU A 178 -15.36 9.91 -2.08
N MET A 179 -14.18 10.38 -1.66
CA MET A 179 -13.67 10.16 -0.29
C MET A 179 -13.80 11.37 0.63
N GLY A 180 -14.34 12.49 0.15
CA GLY A 180 -14.63 13.67 0.98
C GLY A 180 -13.39 14.29 1.62
N PHE A 181 -12.22 14.18 1.00
CA PHE A 181 -11.03 14.95 1.40
C PHE A 181 -11.23 16.40 0.97
N VAL A 182 -11.94 17.16 1.81
CA VAL A 182 -11.92 18.61 1.77
C VAL A 182 -10.71 19.07 2.60
N ASP A 183 -9.99 20.07 2.08
CA ASP A 183 -8.83 20.74 2.69
C ASP A 183 -8.90 20.93 4.22
#